data_AF-A0A2E0G4S5-F1
#
_entry.id   AF-A0A2E0G4S5-F1
#
_cell.length_a   1.000
_cell.length_b   1.000
_cell.length_c   1.000
_cell.angle_alpha   90.00
_cell.angle_beta   90.00
_cell.angle_gamma   90.00
#
_symmetry.space_group_name_H-M   'P 1'
#
loop_
_entity.id
_entity.type
_entity.pdbx_description
1 polymer ?
#
loop_
_entity_poly.entity_id
_entity_poly.type
_entity_poly.pdbx_seq_one_letter_code
_entity_poly.pdbx_strand_id
1 'polypeptide(L)'
;EQLVSFKNLSKDNKNFVRNNISNKTTFILPNNNPFVHKSIMGDNHSIGFRIPKNKFSPNLVSHLGYPITSSSVNRHGKRPMNNPKKIIDEFGDEVDIIINAGVLPNSGGSKIYLLKNNKFEIVRN
;
A
#
# COMPACT_ATOMS: atom_id res chain seq x y z
N GLU A 1 5.90 -5.45 14.10
CA GLU A 1 6.16 -6.84 13.67
C GLU A 1 6.15 -7.04 12.15
N GLN A 2 5.23 -6.48 11.36
CA GLN A 2 5.18 -6.73 9.91
C GLN A 2 6.45 -6.33 9.13
N LEU A 3 7.20 -5.30 9.58
CA LEU A 3 8.51 -4.93 9.00
C LEU A 3 9.59 -6.02 9.17
N VAL A 4 9.41 -6.98 10.08
CA VAL A 4 10.33 -8.11 10.31
C VAL A 4 10.33 -9.07 9.12
N SER A 5 9.29 -9.05 8.27
CA SER A 5 9.24 -9.81 7.02
C SER A 5 10.31 -9.36 6.00
N PHE A 6 10.82 -8.13 6.11
CA PHE A 6 11.90 -7.60 5.26
C PHE A 6 13.29 -7.91 5.87
N LYS A 7 13.60 -9.20 6.00
CA LYS A 7 14.81 -9.69 6.69
C LYS A 7 16.12 -9.12 6.13
N ASN A 8 16.16 -8.76 4.85
CA ASN A 8 17.38 -8.39 4.14
C ASN A 8 17.72 -6.89 4.12
N LEU A 9 17.02 -6.05 4.90
CA LEU A 9 17.35 -4.63 4.97
C LEU A 9 18.53 -4.35 5.92
N SER A 10 19.48 -3.53 5.47
CA SER A 10 20.55 -2.97 6.30
C SER A 10 19.97 -2.17 7.48
N LYS A 11 20.77 -1.96 8.54
CA LYS A 11 20.35 -1.17 9.70
C LYS A 11 19.93 0.25 9.28
N ASP A 12 20.69 0.86 8.39
CA ASP A 12 20.42 2.21 7.88
C ASP A 12 19.13 2.26 7.07
N ASN A 13 18.86 1.26 6.23
CA ASN A 13 17.61 1.19 5.46
C ASN A 13 16.41 0.93 6.37
N LYS A 14 16.55 0.12 7.42
CA LYS A 14 15.50 -0.06 8.43
C LYS A 14 15.21 1.26 9.17
N ASN A 15 16.26 2.03 9.50
CA ASN A 15 16.11 3.34 10.14
C ASN A 15 15.48 4.36 9.20
N PHE A 16 15.90 4.39 7.92
CA PHE A 16 15.30 5.24 6.91
C PHE A 16 13.81 4.98 6.76
N VAL A 17 13.39 3.72 6.65
CA VAL A 17 11.97 3.35 6.59
C VAL A 17 11.24 3.85 7.83
N ARG A 18 11.75 3.55 9.04
CA ARG A 18 11.12 4.00 10.31
C ARG A 18 10.94 5.50 10.38
N ASN A 19 11.95 6.27 9.97
CA ASN A 19 11.95 7.72 10.05
C ASN A 19 11.07 8.38 8.96
N ASN A 20 10.80 7.68 7.85
CA ASN A 20 10.04 8.23 6.70
C ASN A 20 8.62 7.65 6.56
N ILE A 21 8.19 6.76 7.47
CA ILE A 21 6.79 6.30 7.51
C ILE A 21 5.86 7.50 7.77
N SER A 22 4.93 7.72 6.84
CA SER A 22 3.88 8.73 6.96
C SER A 22 2.56 8.17 6.39
N ASN A 23 1.47 8.92 6.58
CA ASN A 23 0.15 8.53 6.04
C ASN A 23 0.16 8.29 4.52
N LYS A 24 1.08 8.94 3.82
CA LYS A 24 1.20 8.92 2.36
C LYS A 24 2.59 8.48 1.92
N THR A 25 3.23 7.55 2.64
CA THR A 25 4.48 6.94 2.19
C THR A 25 4.29 5.46 1.84
N THR A 26 4.84 5.05 0.70
CA THR A 26 4.98 3.65 0.29
C THR A 26 6.47 3.35 0.06
N PHE A 27 6.92 2.18 0.50
CA PHE A 27 8.28 1.68 0.26
C PHE A 27 8.20 0.43 -0.61
N ILE A 28 8.88 0.42 -1.75
CA ILE A 28 9.07 -0.78 -2.56
C ILE A 28 10.33 -1.46 -2.07
N LEU A 29 10.17 -2.65 -1.49
CA LEU A 29 11.22 -3.40 -0.80
C LEU A 29 11.28 -4.83 -1.36
N PRO A 30 12.47 -5.45 -1.45
CA PRO A 30 12.59 -6.88 -1.74
C PRO A 30 11.83 -7.70 -0.69
N ASN A 31 11.02 -8.65 -1.13
CA ASN A 31 10.24 -9.52 -0.25
C ASN A 31 10.63 -10.98 -0.47
N ASN A 32 11.10 -11.61 0.61
CA ASN A 32 11.44 -13.03 0.62
C ASN A 32 10.38 -13.88 1.34
N ASN A 33 9.21 -13.30 1.64
CA ASN A 33 8.14 -14.03 2.29
C ASN A 33 7.52 -15.01 1.28
N PRO A 34 7.63 -16.34 1.49
CA PRO A 34 7.13 -17.35 0.54
C PRO A 34 5.60 -17.38 0.46
N PHE A 35 4.90 -16.77 1.42
CA PHE A 35 3.44 -16.71 1.46
C PHE A 35 2.85 -15.55 0.64
N VAL A 36 3.70 -14.69 0.05
CA VAL A 36 3.26 -13.65 -0.86
C VAL A 36 3.18 -14.25 -2.26
N HIS A 37 2.03 -14.16 -2.90
CA HIS A 37 1.84 -14.69 -4.25
C HIS A 37 2.58 -13.84 -5.30
N LYS A 38 3.14 -14.47 -6.33
CA LYS A 38 3.92 -13.78 -7.38
C LYS A 38 3.11 -12.74 -8.17
N SER A 39 1.79 -12.89 -8.26
CA SER A 39 0.91 -11.96 -8.99
C SER A 39 0.86 -10.55 -8.40
N ILE A 40 1.26 -10.38 -7.13
CA ILE A 40 1.32 -9.06 -6.46
C ILE A 40 2.75 -8.56 -6.26
N MET A 41 3.75 -9.30 -6.77
CA MET A 41 5.15 -8.89 -6.74
C MET A 41 5.47 -8.06 -7.98
N GLY A 42 6.30 -7.03 -7.78
CA GLY A 42 6.96 -6.33 -8.87
C GLY A 42 8.29 -6.96 -9.24
N ASP A 43 9.05 -6.25 -10.06
CA ASP A 43 10.40 -6.64 -10.46
C ASP A 43 11.28 -6.98 -9.25
N ASN A 44 12.22 -7.91 -9.43
CA ASN A 44 13.16 -8.36 -8.40
C ASN A 44 12.48 -8.88 -7.12
N HIS A 45 11.31 -9.51 -7.24
CA HIS A 45 10.52 -10.01 -6.10
C HIS A 45 10.22 -8.92 -5.06
N SER A 46 9.99 -7.69 -5.53
CA SER A 46 9.70 -6.55 -4.66
C SER A 46 8.21 -6.42 -4.36
N ILE A 47 7.87 -5.78 -3.24
CA ILE A 47 6.49 -5.46 -2.87
C ILE A 47 6.39 -4.02 -2.37
N GLY A 48 5.29 -3.35 -2.71
CA GLY A 48 4.96 -2.03 -2.16
C GLY A 48 4.35 -2.15 -0.77
N PHE A 49 5.04 -1.64 0.24
CA PHE A 49 4.61 -1.63 1.63
C PHE A 49 4.18 -0.23 2.08
N ARG A 50 3.00 -0.11 2.69
CA ARG A 50 2.44 1.15 3.20
C ARG A 50 1.79 0.95 4.56
N ILE A 51 2.00 1.90 5.47
CA ILE A 51 1.27 2.00 6.75
C ILE A 51 0.49 3.32 6.75
N PRO A 52 -0.82 3.30 6.42
CA PRO A 52 -1.66 4.50 6.53
C PRO A 52 -1.80 4.94 7.99
N LYS A 53 -1.94 6.25 8.24
CA LYS A 53 -2.27 6.79 9.58
C LYS A 53 -3.77 6.83 9.86
N ASN A 54 -4.62 6.79 8.84
CA ASN A 54 -6.06 6.62 9.04
C ASN A 54 -6.28 5.31 9.81
N LYS A 55 -7.03 5.36 10.91
CA LYS A 55 -7.22 4.23 11.83
C LYS A 55 -7.94 3.03 11.19
N PHE A 56 -8.74 3.24 10.15
CA PHE A 56 -9.54 2.19 9.54
C PHE A 56 -8.69 1.00 9.05
N SER A 57 -7.74 1.23 8.14
CA SER A 57 -6.95 0.14 7.54
C SER A 57 -6.02 -0.57 8.54
N PRO A 58 -5.26 0.14 9.41
CA PRO A 58 -4.47 -0.50 10.47
C PRO A 58 -5.32 -1.29 11.45
N ASN A 59 -6.50 -0.77 11.85
CA ASN A 59 -7.40 -1.51 12.72
C ASN A 59 -7.92 -2.78 12.02
N LEU A 60 -8.34 -2.67 10.76
CA LEU A 60 -8.80 -3.83 9.98
C LEU A 60 -7.71 -4.90 9.89
N VAL A 61 -6.49 -4.52 9.51
CA VAL A 61 -5.34 -5.44 9.45
C VAL A 61 -5.03 -6.04 10.81
N SER A 62 -5.16 -5.29 11.90
CA SER A 62 -4.95 -5.80 13.26
C SER A 62 -5.99 -6.83 13.69
N HIS A 63 -7.24 -6.71 13.24
CA HIS A 63 -8.30 -7.71 13.50
C HIS A 63 -8.14 -8.95 12.61
N LEU A 64 -7.72 -8.78 11.35
CA LEU A 64 -7.48 -9.90 10.43
C LEU A 64 -6.22 -10.70 10.79
N GLY A 65 -5.20 -10.05 11.37
CA GLY A 65 -3.92 -10.69 11.72
C GLY A 65 -2.93 -10.81 10.54
N TYR A 66 -3.29 -10.35 9.35
CA TYR A 66 -2.44 -10.37 8.15
C TYR A 66 -2.61 -9.11 7.29
N PRO A 67 -1.59 -8.72 6.49
CA PRO A 67 -1.68 -7.54 5.62
C PRO A 67 -2.67 -7.73 4.48
N ILE A 68 -3.24 -6.63 4.00
CA ILE A 68 -4.14 -6.60 2.85
C ILE A 68 -3.46 -5.91 1.65
N THR A 69 -3.71 -6.41 0.46
CA THR A 69 -3.34 -5.73 -0.79
C THR A 69 -4.41 -4.70 -1.14
N SER A 70 -3.99 -3.52 -1.60
CA SER A 70 -4.92 -2.45 -1.96
C SER A 70 -4.36 -1.60 -3.10
N SER A 71 -5.26 -1.18 -3.99
CA SER A 71 -5.03 -0.20 -5.06
C SER A 71 -6.00 0.97 -4.92
N SER A 72 -5.89 1.96 -5.81
CA SER A 72 -6.97 2.93 -6.01
C SER A 72 -8.22 2.26 -6.59
N VAL A 73 -9.39 2.82 -6.26
CA VAL A 73 -10.68 2.37 -6.77
C VAL A 73 -10.93 3.04 -8.12
N ASN A 74 -10.63 2.33 -9.21
CA ASN A 74 -10.86 2.77 -10.58
C ASN A 74 -10.73 1.60 -11.58
N ARG A 75 -11.41 1.74 -12.71
CA ARG A 75 -11.07 0.96 -13.91
C ARG A 75 -9.68 1.33 -14.41
N HIS A 76 -9.00 0.38 -15.05
CA HIS A 76 -7.67 0.61 -15.59
C HIS A 76 -7.64 1.84 -16.52
N GLY A 77 -6.65 2.71 -16.36
CA GLY A 77 -6.52 3.96 -17.11
C GLY A 77 -7.48 5.10 -16.72
N LYS A 78 -8.42 4.89 -15.79
CA LYS A 78 -9.35 5.93 -15.30
C LYS A 78 -8.86 6.57 -14.00
N ARG A 79 -9.41 7.75 -13.69
CA ARG A 79 -9.08 8.46 -12.44
C ARG A 79 -9.67 7.72 -11.22
N PRO A 80 -8.96 7.71 -10.08
CA PRO A 80 -9.50 7.19 -8.81
C PRO A 80 -10.83 7.85 -8.42
N MET A 81 -11.76 7.03 -7.97
CA MET A 81 -13.03 7.46 -7.39
C MET A 81 -12.91 7.64 -5.88
N ASN A 82 -13.53 8.70 -5.35
CA ASN A 82 -13.55 9.02 -3.92
C ASN A 82 -14.97 9.27 -3.38
N ASN A 83 -15.98 9.20 -4.24
CA ASN A 83 -17.39 9.37 -3.86
C ASN A 83 -18.05 7.99 -3.77
N PRO A 84 -18.48 7.54 -2.57
CA PRO A 84 -19.07 6.23 -2.38
C PRO A 84 -20.28 5.94 -3.28
N LYS A 85 -21.13 6.95 -3.55
CA LYS A 85 -22.28 6.78 -4.46
C LYS A 85 -21.81 6.36 -5.86
N LYS A 86 -20.83 7.08 -6.41
CA LYS A 86 -20.25 6.76 -7.73
C LYS A 86 -19.54 5.41 -7.76
N ILE A 87 -18.93 5.01 -6.63
CA ILE A 87 -18.27 3.71 -6.50
C ILE A 87 -19.31 2.59 -6.51
N ILE A 88 -20.43 2.75 -5.80
CA ILE A 88 -21.55 1.79 -5.81
C ILE A 88 -22.15 1.69 -7.21
N ASP A 89 -22.40 2.84 -7.87
CA ASP A 89 -22.96 2.87 -9.22
C ASP A 89 -22.07 2.14 -10.25
N GLU A 90 -20.74 2.14 -10.06
CA GLU A 90 -19.76 1.57 -10.99
C GLU A 90 -19.36 0.11 -10.66
N PHE A 91 -19.30 -0.25 -9.38
CA PHE A 91 -18.71 -1.51 -8.90
C PHE A 91 -19.63 -2.33 -7.98
N GLY A 92 -20.84 -1.85 -7.67
CA GLY A 92 -21.71 -2.43 -6.65
C GLY A 92 -22.02 -3.92 -6.85
N ASP A 93 -22.12 -4.35 -8.11
CA ASP A 93 -22.39 -5.75 -8.47
C ASP A 93 -21.12 -6.61 -8.62
N GLU A 94 -19.92 -6.01 -8.48
CA GLU A 94 -18.63 -6.67 -8.72
C GLU A 94 -17.81 -6.90 -7.44
N VAL A 95 -18.24 -6.34 -6.31
CA VAL A 95 -17.52 -6.42 -5.04
C VAL A 95 -18.45 -6.89 -3.93
N ASP A 96 -17.92 -7.68 -3.01
CA ASP A 96 -18.71 -8.22 -1.91
C ASP A 96 -19.15 -7.14 -0.91
N ILE A 97 -18.30 -6.14 -0.69
CA ILE A 97 -18.48 -5.13 0.38
C ILE A 97 -17.96 -3.76 -0.07
N ILE A 98 -18.76 -2.72 0.16
CA ILE A 98 -18.35 -1.31 0.05
C ILE A 98 -18.50 -0.66 1.42
N ILE A 99 -17.41 -0.05 1.90
CA ILE A 99 -17.38 0.67 3.18
C ILE A 99 -17.51 2.16 2.92
N ASN A 100 -18.68 2.72 3.24
CA ASN A 100 -18.97 4.14 3.04
C ASN A 100 -18.51 4.97 4.25
N ALA A 101 -17.41 5.71 4.08
CA ALA A 101 -16.87 6.66 5.06
C ALA A 101 -17.07 8.13 4.65
N GLY A 102 -18.03 8.40 3.77
CA GLY A 102 -18.25 9.72 3.16
C GLY A 102 -17.35 9.99 1.94
N VAL A 103 -17.50 11.18 1.36
CA VAL A 103 -16.72 11.60 0.19
C VAL A 103 -15.31 11.98 0.63
N LEU A 104 -14.30 11.31 0.07
CA LEU A 104 -12.91 11.61 0.34
C LEU A 104 -12.38 12.69 -0.61
N PRO A 105 -11.43 13.55 -0.16
CA PRO A 105 -10.79 14.50 -1.05
C PRO A 105 -9.91 13.78 -2.08
N ASN A 106 -9.70 14.43 -3.23
CA ASN A 106 -8.74 13.94 -4.21
C ASN A 106 -7.32 13.86 -3.61
N SER A 107 -6.56 12.84 -3.99
CA SER A 107 -5.17 12.66 -3.56
C SER A 107 -4.31 12.17 -4.72
N GLY A 108 -3.11 12.72 -4.87
CA GLY A 108 -2.11 12.30 -5.88
C GLY A 108 -1.42 10.96 -5.60
N GLY A 109 -2.03 10.10 -4.78
CA GLY A 109 -1.36 8.91 -4.25
C GLY A 109 -0.37 9.18 -3.11
N SER A 110 0.38 8.16 -2.73
CA SER A 110 1.48 8.23 -1.76
C SER A 110 2.81 8.55 -2.42
N LYS A 111 3.70 9.24 -1.72
CA LYS A 111 5.13 9.25 -2.06
C LYS A 111 5.67 7.82 -2.06
N ILE A 112 6.39 7.43 -3.11
CA ILE A 112 6.96 6.09 -3.26
C ILE A 112 8.48 6.17 -3.22
N TYR A 113 9.07 5.43 -2.28
CA TYR A 113 10.49 5.16 -2.21
C TYR A 113 10.78 3.77 -2.75
N LEU A 114 11.69 3.65 -3.71
CA LEU A 114 12.18 2.38 -4.24
C LEU A 114 13.56 2.09 -3.65
N LEU A 115 13.76 0.90 -3.07
CA LEU A 115 15.09 0.45 -2.68
C LEU A 115 15.82 -0.17 -3.87
N LYS A 116 16.88 0.49 -4.34
CA LYS A 116 17.73 0.04 -5.44
C LYS A 116 19.20 0.17 -5.05
N ASN A 117 20.01 -0.85 -5.30
CA ASN A 117 21.44 -0.86 -4.97
C ASN A 117 21.72 -0.41 -3.51
N ASN A 118 20.90 -0.89 -2.57
CA ASN A 118 20.97 -0.56 -1.14
C ASN A 118 20.73 0.93 -0.78
N LYS A 119 20.16 1.73 -1.69
CA LYS A 119 19.79 3.14 -1.48
C LYS A 119 18.33 3.39 -1.87
N PHE A 120 17.68 4.35 -1.22
CA PHE A 120 16.29 4.73 -1.54
C PHE A 120 16.25 5.85 -2.60
N GLU A 121 15.50 5.61 -3.66
CA GLU A 121 15.19 6.57 -4.71
C GLU A 121 13.69 6.94 -4.66
N ILE A 122 13.34 8.20 -4.95
CA ILE A 122 11.94 8.62 -5.04
C ILE A 122 11.45 8.38 -6.47
N VAL A 123 10.42 7.55 -6.63
CA VAL A 123 9.81 7.26 -7.95
C VAL A 123 8.45 7.95 -8.13
N ARG A 124 7.85 8.44 -7.04
CA ARG A 124 6.69 9.34 -7.04
C ARG A 124 6.77 10.22 -5.81
N ASN A 125 6.59 11.53 -5.95
CA ASN A 125 6.56 12.46 -4.83
C ASN A 125 5.17 12.59 -4.21
#